data_AF-A0A6A6Y8U0-F1
#
_entry.id   AF-A0A6A6Y8U0-F1
#
_cell.length_a   1.000
_cell.length_b   1.000
_cell.length_c   1.000
_cell.angle_alpha   90.00
_cell.angle_beta   90.00
_cell.angle_gamma   90.00
#
_symmetry.space_group_name_H-M   'P 1'
#
loop_
_entity.id
_entity.type
_entity.pdbx_description
1 polymer ?
#
loop_
_entity_poly.entity_id
_entity_poly.type
_entity_poly.pdbx_seq_one_letter_code
_entity_poly.pdbx_strand_id
1 'polypeptide(L)'
;MICYEELVQNDGRPAVPIEVLSQDSREPKRSCEKALPWLDDPRSRDRDKFPRQVDRWWEFRKWQLDNRDPVFRDDGFSAYLAARKRRHSLLGSHNMVSSSTFKETVRREWEMRPKRLEVPSNARFPAYEATVKKRLVSHKFAWEFQLEGDPRQQGVWATWVEYLLRPLGKTCPC
;
A
#
# COMPACT_ATOMS: atom_id res chain seq x y z
N MET A 1 -2.71 14.74 8.27
CA MET A 1 -1.69 15.13 7.26
C MET A 1 -0.57 14.11 7.15
N ILE A 2 0.11 13.70 8.23
CA ILE A 2 1.27 12.77 8.18
C ILE A 2 1.03 11.51 7.31
N CYS A 3 -0.11 10.82 7.47
CA CYS A 3 -0.41 9.62 6.66
C CYS A 3 -0.75 9.93 5.19
N TYR A 4 -1.31 11.11 4.91
CA TYR A 4 -1.55 11.57 3.53
C TYR A 4 -0.21 11.82 2.84
N GLU A 5 0.68 12.57 3.49
CA GLU A 5 2.03 12.85 2.98
C GLU A 5 2.83 11.58 2.79
N GLU A 6 2.72 10.62 3.71
CA GLU A 6 3.40 9.33 3.55
C GLU A 6 2.89 8.55 2.34
N LEU A 7 1.58 8.52 2.08
CA LEU A 7 1.06 7.91 0.85
C LEU A 7 1.70 8.56 -0.37
N VAL A 8 1.59 9.88 -0.49
CA VAL A 8 2.09 10.62 -1.66
C VAL A 8 3.60 10.44 -1.84
N GLN A 9 4.39 10.49 -0.77
CA GLN A 9 5.85 10.32 -0.81
C GLN A 9 6.30 8.91 -1.21
N ASN A 10 5.42 7.91 -1.15
CA ASN A 10 5.74 6.53 -1.51
C ASN A 10 4.87 6.06 -2.69
N ASP A 11 4.50 6.99 -3.58
CA ASP A 11 3.69 6.77 -4.81
C ASP A 11 2.27 6.24 -4.59
N GLY A 12 1.83 6.26 -3.33
CA GLY A 12 0.46 6.07 -2.88
C GLY A 12 -0.45 7.21 -3.35
N ARG A 13 -1.69 6.88 -3.76
CA ARG A 13 -2.73 7.83 -4.14
C ARG A 13 -3.81 7.78 -3.07
N PRO A 14 -3.96 8.87 -2.32
CA PRO A 14 -5.05 9.03 -1.39
C PRO A 14 -6.40 8.92 -2.11
N ALA A 15 -7.35 8.18 -1.53
CA ALA A 15 -8.69 8.00 -2.10
C ALA A 15 -9.53 9.28 -2.12
N VAL A 16 -9.16 10.27 -1.31
CA VAL A 16 -9.77 11.60 -1.25
C VAL A 16 -8.70 12.69 -1.33
N PRO A 17 -8.97 13.81 -2.03
CA PRO A 17 -8.09 14.98 -2.03
C PRO A 17 -7.85 15.55 -0.62
N ILE A 18 -6.71 16.20 -0.40
CA ILE A 18 -6.37 16.79 0.91
C ILE A 18 -7.36 17.89 1.31
N GLU A 19 -7.94 18.59 0.32
CA GLU A 19 -8.89 19.67 0.49
C GLU A 19 -10.19 19.20 1.15
N VAL A 20 -10.56 17.93 0.97
CA VAL A 20 -11.71 17.31 1.63
C VAL A 20 -11.51 17.21 3.15
N LEU A 21 -10.26 17.19 3.62
CA LEU A 21 -9.91 17.11 5.05
C LEU A 21 -9.90 18.47 5.74
N SER A 22 -9.77 19.54 4.98
CA SER A 22 -9.67 20.92 5.48
C SER A 22 -11.03 21.59 5.62
N GLN A 23 -12.10 20.97 5.10
CA GLN A 23 -13.45 21.53 5.19
C GLN A 23 -14.11 21.10 6.51
N ASP A 24 -14.35 22.09 7.38
CA ASP A 24 -15.44 22.08 8.37
C ASP A 24 -16.79 22.01 7.62
N SER A 25 -17.07 20.89 6.94
CA SER A 25 -18.21 20.81 6.05
C SER A 25 -19.46 20.43 6.83
N ARG A 26 -20.42 21.36 6.83
CA ARG A 26 -21.82 21.17 7.23
C ARG A 26 -22.53 20.03 6.46
N GLU A 27 -21.88 19.40 5.49
CA GLU A 27 -22.34 18.17 4.83
C GLU A 27 -21.21 17.15 4.59
N PRO A 28 -20.86 16.32 5.59
CA PRO A 28 -19.78 15.33 5.50
C PRO A 28 -20.09 14.17 4.52
N LYS A 29 -21.37 13.95 4.20
CA LYS A 29 -21.86 12.70 3.61
C LYS A 29 -21.45 12.51 2.14
N ARG A 30 -21.49 13.56 1.31
CA ARG A 30 -21.27 13.42 -0.15
C ARG A 30 -19.80 13.21 -0.54
N SER A 31 -18.85 13.82 0.18
CA SER A 31 -17.44 13.69 -0.18
C SER A 31 -16.81 12.36 0.26
N CYS A 32 -17.46 11.64 1.17
CA CYS A 32 -16.96 10.39 1.74
C CYS A 32 -17.31 9.14 0.93
N GLU A 33 -18.23 9.20 -0.04
CA GLU A 33 -18.70 8.03 -0.79
C GLU A 33 -17.56 7.30 -1.52
N LYS A 34 -16.63 8.05 -2.11
CA LYS A 34 -15.44 7.50 -2.79
C LYS A 34 -14.45 6.83 -1.82
N ALA A 35 -14.53 7.15 -0.53
CA ALA A 35 -13.69 6.55 0.52
C ALA A 35 -14.33 5.33 1.19
N LEU A 36 -15.62 5.02 0.92
CA LEU A 36 -16.34 3.92 1.56
C LEU A 36 -15.61 2.57 1.52
N PRO A 37 -14.93 2.16 0.43
CA PRO A 37 -14.17 0.89 0.39
C PRO A 37 -12.98 0.81 1.38
N TRP A 38 -12.61 1.95 1.98
CA TRP A 38 -11.52 2.10 2.94
C TRP A 38 -12.01 2.30 4.37
N LEU A 39 -13.32 2.31 4.60
CA LEU A 39 -13.96 2.45 5.91
C LEU A 39 -14.36 1.09 6.49
N ASP A 40 -14.11 0.87 7.78
CA ASP A 40 -14.71 -0.25 8.54
C ASP A 40 -16.11 0.10 9.05
N ASP A 41 -16.32 1.38 9.38
CA ASP A 41 -17.61 1.95 9.74
C ASP A 41 -17.86 3.17 8.83
N PRO A 42 -19.00 3.22 8.10
CA PRO A 42 -19.41 4.41 7.36
C PRO A 42 -19.48 5.70 8.20
N ARG A 43 -19.50 5.59 9.53
CA ARG A 43 -19.50 6.69 10.50
C ARG A 43 -18.10 7.05 11.04
N SER A 44 -17.04 6.34 10.65
CA SER A 44 -15.69 6.65 11.13
C SER A 44 -15.21 8.01 10.58
N ARG A 45 -14.39 8.71 11.37
CA ARG A 45 -13.94 10.07 11.03
C ARG A 45 -12.97 10.02 9.85
N ASP A 46 -12.93 11.09 9.07
CA ASP A 46 -12.03 11.22 7.90
C ASP A 46 -10.55 10.98 8.23
N ARG A 47 -10.14 11.26 9.47
CA ARG A 47 -8.76 11.07 9.95
C ARG A 47 -8.34 9.59 10.03
N ASP A 48 -9.28 8.66 10.18
CA ASP A 48 -8.97 7.23 10.32
C ASP A 48 -8.76 6.53 8.96
N LYS A 49 -9.07 7.23 7.85
CA LYS A 49 -8.99 6.71 6.47
C LYS A 49 -7.55 6.56 5.97
N PHE A 50 -6.68 7.52 6.28
CA PHE A 50 -5.30 7.53 5.75
C PHE A 50 -4.38 6.52 6.42
N PRO A 51 -4.38 6.33 7.75
CA PRO A 51 -3.60 5.27 8.36
C PRO A 51 -3.88 3.91 7.71
N ARG A 52 -5.15 3.61 7.45
CA ARG A 52 -5.55 2.37 6.79
C ARG A 52 -5.12 2.29 5.33
N GLN A 53 -5.23 3.39 4.58
CA GLN A 53 -4.72 3.45 3.21
C GLN A 53 -3.20 3.25 3.18
N VAL A 54 -2.45 3.85 4.11
CA VAL A 54 -1.02 3.63 4.26
C VAL A 54 -0.71 2.17 4.56
N ASP A 55 -1.46 1.54 5.48
CA ASP A 55 -1.24 0.14 5.80
C ASP A 55 -1.54 -0.79 4.62
N ARG A 56 -2.65 -0.58 3.91
CA ARG A 56 -2.97 -1.36 2.70
C ARG A 56 -1.96 -1.12 1.58
N TRP A 57 -1.40 0.09 1.48
CA TRP A 57 -0.33 0.41 0.55
C TRP A 57 0.95 -0.36 0.88
N TRP A 58 1.39 -0.37 2.14
CA TRP A 58 2.58 -1.12 2.54
C TRP A 58 2.40 -2.64 2.43
N GLU A 59 1.19 -3.16 2.71
CA GLU A 59 0.85 -4.55 2.38
C GLU A 59 0.99 -4.85 0.89
N PHE A 60 0.59 -3.90 0.04
CA PHE A 60 0.72 -4.06 -1.42
C PHE A 60 2.18 -4.03 -1.83
N ARG A 61 2.97 -3.07 -1.34
CA ARG A 61 4.41 -3.00 -1.67
C ARG A 61 5.13 -4.27 -1.24
N LYS A 62 4.80 -4.82 -0.07
CA LYS A 62 5.32 -6.11 0.37
C LYS A 62 4.88 -7.26 -0.54
N TRP A 63 3.59 -7.34 -0.85
CA TRP A 63 3.03 -8.36 -1.76
C TRP A 63 3.65 -8.28 -3.16
N GLN A 64 3.81 -7.08 -3.71
CA GLN A 64 4.43 -6.84 -5.01
C GLN A 64 5.85 -7.43 -5.04
N LEU A 65 6.65 -7.15 -4.01
CA LEU A 65 8.00 -7.70 -3.86
C LEU A 65 8.01 -9.19 -3.59
N ASP A 66 7.05 -9.72 -2.83
CA ASP A 66 6.93 -11.14 -2.57
C ASP A 66 6.69 -11.94 -3.87
N ASN A 67 5.98 -11.36 -4.84
CA ASN A 67 5.72 -11.91 -6.18
C ASN A 67 6.84 -11.64 -7.20
N ARG A 68 7.90 -10.91 -6.81
CA ARG A 68 9.12 -10.72 -7.61
C ARG A 68 10.26 -11.57 -7.09
N ASP A 69 11.40 -11.47 -7.79
CA ASP A 69 12.63 -12.15 -7.39
C ASP A 69 13.05 -11.74 -5.96
N PRO A 70 13.49 -12.68 -5.12
CA PRO A 70 13.95 -12.41 -3.76
C PRO A 70 14.99 -11.30 -3.63
N VAL A 71 15.79 -11.03 -4.66
CA VAL A 71 16.81 -9.97 -4.66
C VAL A 71 16.25 -8.58 -4.33
N PHE A 72 14.97 -8.32 -4.63
CA PHE A 72 14.34 -7.02 -4.39
C PHE A 72 13.73 -6.86 -2.99
N ARG A 73 13.67 -7.93 -2.17
CA ARG A 73 12.96 -7.92 -0.87
C ARG A 73 13.51 -6.90 0.11
N ASP A 74 14.83 -6.70 0.13
CA ASP A 74 15.50 -5.78 1.06
C ASP A 74 15.24 -4.29 0.73
N ASP A 75 14.98 -3.98 -0.54
CA ASP A 75 14.64 -2.62 -0.96
C ASP A 75 13.29 -2.17 -0.38
N GLY A 76 12.32 -3.08 -0.33
CA GLY A 76 11.03 -2.81 0.30
C GLY A 76 11.13 -2.47 1.77
N PHE A 77 11.95 -3.23 2.51
CA PHE A 77 12.19 -2.95 3.91
C PHE A 77 12.89 -1.61 4.12
N SER A 78 13.86 -1.27 3.27
CA SER A 78 14.58 0.01 3.35
C SER A 78 13.65 1.21 3.17
N ALA A 79 12.74 1.15 2.18
CA ALA A 79 11.72 2.18 1.98
C ALA A 79 10.73 2.27 3.17
N TYR A 80 10.26 1.12 3.67
CA TYR A 80 9.38 1.05 4.84
C TYR A 80 10.03 1.64 6.10
N LEU A 81 11.31 1.32 6.34
CA LEU A 81 12.08 1.86 7.45
C LEU A 81 12.21 3.38 7.36
N ALA A 82 12.52 3.91 6.17
CA ALA A 82 12.62 5.35 5.97
C ALA A 82 11.27 6.06 6.24
N ALA A 83 10.16 5.49 5.78
CA ALA A 83 8.82 6.03 6.04
C ALA A 83 8.45 5.98 7.53
N ARG A 84 8.77 4.90 8.25
CA ARG A 84 8.57 4.79 9.69
C ARG A 84 9.40 5.81 10.47
N LYS A 85 10.68 5.99 10.12
CA LYS A 85 11.52 7.04 10.72
C LYS A 85 10.87 8.42 10.57
N ARG A 86 10.49 8.81 9.35
CA ARG A 86 9.84 10.10 9.08
C ARG A 86 8.58 10.28 9.91
N ARG A 87 7.68 9.29 9.91
CA ARG A 87 6.43 9.32 10.68
C ARG A 87 6.68 9.52 12.18
N HIS A 88 7.58 8.75 12.79
CA HIS A 88 7.89 8.88 14.22
C HIS A 88 8.55 10.22 14.55
N SER A 89 9.43 10.73 13.69
CA SER A 89 10.00 12.07 13.85
C SER A 89 8.92 13.16 13.79
N LEU A 90 7.99 13.10 12.83
CA LEU A 90 6.89 14.07 12.72
C LEU A 90 5.92 14.03 13.92
N LEU A 91 5.81 12.88 14.60
CA LEU A 91 5.04 12.71 15.83
C LEU A 91 5.82 13.10 17.09
N GLY A 92 7.02 13.70 16.96
CA GLY A 92 7.86 14.11 18.09
C GLY A 92 8.54 12.95 18.83
N SER A 93 8.46 11.72 18.31
CA SER A 93 9.04 10.51 18.91
C SER A 93 10.53 10.33 18.54
N HIS A 94 11.31 11.41 18.56
CA HIS A 94 12.72 11.40 18.13
C HIS A 94 13.58 10.42 18.93
N ASN A 95 13.33 10.31 20.24
CA ASN A 95 14.05 9.38 21.13
C ASN A 95 13.87 7.92 20.71
N MET A 96 12.70 7.56 20.17
CA MET A 96 12.45 6.22 19.65
C MET A 96 13.24 5.97 18.36
N VAL A 97 13.28 6.95 17.45
CA VAL A 97 14.00 6.84 16.17
C VAL A 97 15.51 6.69 16.36
N SER A 98 16.06 7.36 17.38
CA SER A 98 17.48 7.29 17.74
C SER A 98 17.86 6.03 18.51
N SER A 99 16.89 5.22 18.96
CA SER A 99 17.16 3.96 19.65
C SER A 99 17.89 2.97 18.74
N SER A 100 18.87 2.25 19.28
CA SER A 100 19.56 1.17 18.59
C SER A 100 18.60 0.01 18.20
N THR A 101 17.49 -0.14 18.92
CA THR A 101 16.48 -1.18 18.67
C THR A 101 15.46 -0.81 17.59
N PHE A 102 15.40 0.46 17.17
CA PHE A 102 14.34 0.96 16.28
C PHE A 102 14.26 0.19 14.96
N LYS A 103 15.42 -0.04 14.32
CA LYS A 103 15.51 -0.77 13.05
C LYS A 103 14.96 -2.19 13.20
N GLU A 104 15.22 -2.85 14.32
CA GLU A 104 14.76 -4.21 14.55
C GLU A 104 13.27 -4.27 14.85
N THR A 105 12.73 -3.32 15.63
CA THR A 105 11.29 -3.18 15.84
C THR A 105 10.55 -3.01 14.51
N VAL A 106 11.01 -2.11 13.65
CA VAL A 106 10.40 -1.88 12.33
C VAL A 106 10.58 -3.10 11.40
N ARG A 107 11.67 -3.86 11.55
CA ARG A 107 11.86 -5.13 10.82
C ARG A 107 10.82 -6.17 11.21
N ARG A 108 10.59 -6.36 12.51
CA ARG A 108 9.54 -7.28 13.00
C ARG A 108 8.16 -6.86 12.47
N GLU A 109 7.84 -5.57 12.47
CA GLU A 109 6.60 -5.08 11.85
C GLU A 109 6.50 -5.43 10.37
N TRP A 110 7.57 -5.24 9.60
CA TRP A 110 7.61 -5.56 8.16
C TRP A 110 7.44 -7.05 7.88
N GLU A 111 8.01 -7.90 8.74
CA GLU A 111 7.92 -9.36 8.63
C GLU A 111 6.55 -9.90 9.05
N MET A 112 5.91 -9.28 10.05
CA MET A 112 4.54 -9.62 10.49
C MET A 112 3.47 -9.27 9.46
N ARG A 113 3.76 -8.38 8.50
CA ARG A 113 2.80 -8.08 7.42
C ARG A 113 2.54 -9.35 6.59
N PRO A 114 1.29 -9.59 6.15
CA PRO A 114 0.94 -10.85 5.49
C PRO A 114 1.82 -11.15 4.27
N LYS A 115 2.53 -12.29 4.31
CA LYS A 115 3.21 -12.83 3.15
C LYS A 115 2.18 -13.52 2.25
N ARG A 116 1.98 -13.01 1.05
CA ARG A 116 1.00 -13.54 0.09
C ARG A 116 1.66 -13.68 -1.26
N LEU A 117 1.58 -14.86 -1.84
CA LEU A 117 2.02 -15.13 -3.20
C LEU A 117 0.78 -15.39 -4.05
N GLU A 118 0.72 -14.76 -5.20
CA GLU A 118 -0.33 -14.97 -6.20
C GLU A 118 -0.12 -16.31 -6.93
N VAL A 119 1.13 -16.74 -7.03
CA VAL A 119 1.55 -18.01 -7.63
C VAL A 119 2.34 -18.84 -6.61
N PRO A 120 2.44 -20.17 -6.76
CA PRO A 120 3.27 -21.01 -5.89
C PRO A 120 4.70 -20.47 -5.76
N SER A 121 5.35 -20.68 -4.61
CA SER A 121 6.67 -20.10 -4.32
C SER A 121 7.80 -20.55 -5.25
N ASN A 122 7.61 -21.67 -5.94
CA ASN A 122 8.54 -22.16 -6.97
C ASN A 122 8.29 -21.54 -8.35
N ALA A 123 7.18 -20.82 -8.54
CA ALA A 123 6.86 -20.13 -9.78
C ALA A 123 7.64 -18.81 -9.87
N ARG A 124 8.21 -18.56 -11.06
CA ARG A 124 9.00 -17.35 -11.33
C ARG A 124 8.08 -16.18 -11.70
N PHE A 125 8.66 -14.97 -11.70
CA PHE A 125 7.98 -13.73 -12.09
C PHE A 125 7.11 -13.82 -13.38
N PRO A 126 7.51 -14.51 -14.47
CA PRO A 126 6.65 -14.65 -15.66
C PRO A 126 5.29 -15.32 -15.38
N ALA A 127 5.22 -16.26 -14.44
CA ALA A 127 3.96 -16.90 -14.05
C ALA A 127 3.04 -15.93 -13.29
N TYR A 128 3.63 -15.10 -12.44
CA TYR A 128 2.91 -14.00 -11.78
C TYR A 128 2.37 -13.00 -12.80
N GLU A 129 3.21 -12.55 -13.74
CA GLU A 129 2.81 -11.61 -14.79
C GLU A 129 1.66 -12.17 -15.64
N ALA A 130 1.73 -13.44 -16.04
CA ALA A 130 0.66 -14.11 -16.77
C ALA A 130 -0.66 -14.14 -15.98
N THR A 131 -0.59 -14.33 -14.65
CA THR A 131 -1.76 -14.33 -13.77
C THR A 131 -2.41 -12.94 -13.70
N VAL A 132 -1.61 -11.88 -13.59
CA VAL A 132 -2.10 -10.49 -13.61
C VAL A 132 -2.72 -10.15 -14.97
N LYS A 133 -2.07 -10.53 -16.08
CA LYS A 133 -2.61 -10.33 -17.44
C LYS A 133 -3.94 -11.05 -17.64
N LYS A 134 -4.07 -12.30 -17.17
CA LYS A 134 -5.34 -13.04 -17.20
C LYS A 134 -6.44 -12.31 -16.42
N ARG A 135 -6.13 -11.75 -15.26
CA ARG A 135 -7.08 -10.97 -14.46
C ARG A 135 -7.52 -9.70 -15.18
N LEU A 136 -6.59 -8.97 -15.78
CA LEU A 136 -6.88 -7.78 -16.59
C LEU A 136 -7.86 -8.07 -17.72
N VAL A 137 -7.61 -9.14 -18.49
CA VAL A 137 -8.51 -9.60 -19.56
C VAL A 137 -9.90 -9.92 -19.01
N SER A 138 -9.98 -10.60 -17.86
CA SER A 138 -11.27 -10.93 -17.24
C SER A 138 -12.07 -9.70 -16.79
N HIS A 139 -11.39 -8.59 -16.48
CA HIS A 139 -12.00 -7.30 -16.16
C HIS A 139 -12.18 -6.40 -17.39
N LYS A 140 -12.03 -6.93 -18.61
CA LYS A 140 -12.18 -6.20 -19.89
C LYS A 140 -11.23 -4.99 -19.99
N PHE A 141 -10.08 -5.06 -19.33
CA PHE A 141 -9.08 -4.01 -19.44
C PHE A 141 -8.36 -4.13 -20.79
N ALA A 142 -8.52 -3.10 -21.63
CA ALA A 142 -8.10 -3.14 -23.04
C ALA A 142 -6.72 -2.53 -23.31
N TRP A 143 -6.07 -1.96 -22.29
CA TRP A 143 -4.81 -1.23 -22.47
C TRP A 143 -3.62 -2.18 -22.35
N GLU A 144 -2.57 -1.90 -23.13
CA GLU A 144 -1.30 -2.61 -23.00
C GLU A 144 -0.75 -2.44 -21.58
N PHE A 145 -0.38 -3.57 -20.98
CA PHE A 145 0.08 -3.63 -19.61
C PHE A 145 1.20 -4.64 -19.49
N GLN A 146 2.35 -4.17 -19.00
CA GLN A 146 3.52 -4.98 -18.70
C GLN A 146 3.96 -4.67 -17.28
N LEU A 147 4.39 -5.72 -16.59
CA LEU A 147 4.95 -5.60 -15.25
C LEU A 147 6.46 -5.62 -15.36
N GLU A 148 7.11 -4.75 -14.58
CA GLU A 148 8.56 -4.81 -14.47
C GLU A 148 8.98 -5.86 -13.46
N GLY A 149 10.03 -6.61 -13.78
CA GLY A 149 10.63 -7.57 -12.85
C GLY A 149 11.19 -6.89 -11.61
N ASP A 150 11.76 -5.69 -11.78
CA ASP A 150 12.17 -4.79 -10.71
C ASP A 150 11.06 -3.73 -10.47
N PRO A 151 10.37 -3.73 -9.31
CA PRO A 151 9.32 -2.76 -9.02
C PRO A 151 9.77 -1.29 -9.03
N ARG A 152 11.07 -1.01 -8.97
CA ARG A 152 11.63 0.36 -9.05
C ARG A 152 11.63 0.92 -10.47
N GLN A 153 11.63 0.03 -11.46
CA GLN A 153 11.54 0.41 -12.88
C GLN A 153 10.08 0.57 -13.32
N GLN A 154 9.13 0.09 -12.51
CA GLN A 154 7.72 0.14 -12.83
C GLN A 154 7.16 1.56 -12.68
N GLY A 155 6.56 2.07 -13.75
CA GLY A 155 5.91 3.39 -13.74
C GLY A 155 4.74 3.47 -12.76
N VAL A 156 4.38 4.70 -12.38
CA VAL A 156 3.28 4.99 -11.45
C VAL A 156 1.98 4.35 -11.93
N TRP A 157 1.60 4.54 -13.20
CA TRP A 157 0.39 3.95 -13.77
C TRP A 157 0.33 2.43 -13.61
N ALA A 158 1.41 1.74 -13.98
CA ALA A 158 1.45 0.29 -13.93
C ALA A 158 1.35 -0.23 -12.49
N THR A 159 2.01 0.46 -11.55
CA THR A 159 1.92 0.17 -10.11
C THR A 159 0.51 0.34 -9.57
N TRP A 160 -0.23 1.34 -10.04
CA TRP A 160 -1.63 1.55 -9.65
C TRP A 160 -2.56 0.46 -10.16
N VAL A 161 -2.41 0.08 -11.43
CA VAL A 161 -3.19 -1.03 -12.00
C VAL A 161 -2.89 -2.32 -11.23
N GLU A 162 -1.62 -2.62 -10.95
CA GLU A 162 -1.23 -3.79 -10.15
C GLU A 162 -1.84 -3.75 -8.73
N TYR A 163 -1.86 -2.58 -8.07
CA TYR A 163 -2.48 -2.40 -6.76
C TYR A 163 -3.98 -2.69 -6.75
N LEU A 164 -4.73 -2.19 -7.74
CA LEU A 164 -6.17 -2.36 -7.84
C LEU A 164 -6.57 -3.80 -8.17
N LEU A 165 -5.68 -4.55 -8.83
CA LEU A 165 -5.88 -5.96 -9.17
C LEU A 165 -5.49 -6.92 -8.06
N ARG A 166 -4.81 -6.44 -7.02
CA ARG A 166 -4.43 -7.26 -5.87
C ARG A 166 -5.70 -7.89 -5.29
N PRO A 167 -5.78 -9.22 -5.13
CA PRO A 167 -6.90 -9.84 -4.45
C PRO A 167 -6.89 -9.34 -3.02
N LEU A 168 -7.85 -8.47 -2.68
CA LEU A 168 -8.16 -8.22 -1.28
C LEU A 168 -8.66 -9.57 -0.76
N GLY A 169 -7.85 -10.22 0.09
CA GLY A 169 -8.28 -11.47 0.70
C GLY A 169 -9.69 -11.29 1.21
N LYS A 170 -10.59 -12.23 0.90
CA LYS A 170 -11.91 -12.27 1.51
C LYS A 170 -11.68 -12.05 3.00
N THR A 171 -12.14 -10.92 3.54
CA THR A 171 -12.39 -10.83 4.97
C THR A 171 -13.33 -11.99 5.23
N CYS A 172 -12.87 -13.02 5.93
CA CYS A 172 -13.80 -13.99 6.48
C CYS A 172 -14.87 -13.16 7.20
N PRO A 173 -16.16 -13.29 6.81
CA PRO A 173 -17.20 -12.81 7.70
C PRO A 173 -17.00 -13.58 9.01
N CYS A 174 -17.02 -12.84 10.10
CA CYS A 174 -16.94 -13.33 11.47
C CYS A 174 -17.85 -14.54 11.70
#